data_AF-A0A8J1ZR11-F1
#
_entry.id   AF-A0A8J1ZR11-F1
#
_cell.length_a   1.000
_cell.length_b   1.000
_cell.length_c   1.000
_cell.angle_alpha   90.00
_cell.angle_beta   90.00
_cell.angle_gamma   90.00
#
_symmetry.space_group_name_H-M   'P 1'
#
loop_
_entity.id
_entity.type
_entity.pdbx_description
1 polymer ?
#
loop_
_entity_poly.entity_id
_entity_poly.type
_entity_poly.pdbx_seq_one_letter_code
_entity_poly.pdbx_strand_id
1 'polypeptide(L)'
;MEQLYGFFEGSFLSEHSSDISCLLSQSQKQLLHMARMLAQEQIPDVVLLDEISAALPDTEADRMLTTLLEKIGPKRTVICITHQTHLPCFHTLFDRRIELKLGRVVSDETIEKIE
;
A
#
# COMPACT_ATOMS: atom_id res chain seq x y z
N MET A 1 -22.33 -17.74 2.75
CA MET A 1 -21.19 -18.34 2.03
C MET A 1 -21.51 -18.58 0.56
N GLU A 2 -22.73 -19.01 0.18
CA GLU A 2 -23.14 -19.11 -1.24
C GLU A 2 -23.31 -17.76 -1.95
N GLN A 3 -23.67 -16.67 -1.24
CA GLN A 3 -23.85 -15.35 -1.88
C GLN A 3 -22.53 -14.66 -2.27
N LEU A 4 -21.38 -15.16 -1.81
CA LEU A 4 -20.07 -14.57 -2.12
C LEU A 4 -19.50 -15.07 -3.47
N TYR A 5 -19.94 -16.24 -3.94
CA TYR A 5 -19.46 -16.84 -5.19
C TYR A 5 -20.14 -16.27 -6.43
N GLY A 6 -21.43 -15.90 -6.34
CA GLY A 6 -22.15 -15.24 -7.44
C GLY A 6 -21.68 -13.81 -7.75
N PHE A 7 -20.82 -13.26 -6.91
CA PHE A 7 -20.32 -11.89 -6.98
C PHE A 7 -19.05 -11.73 -7.85
N PHE A 8 -18.39 -12.85 -8.16
CA PHE A 8 -17.13 -12.89 -8.93
C PHE A 8 -17.33 -13.14 -10.43
N GLU A 9 -18.55 -13.09 -10.95
CA GLU A 9 -18.77 -12.98 -12.40
C GLU A 9 -18.46 -11.55 -12.84
N GLY A 10 -17.44 -11.41 -13.69
CA GLY A 10 -16.77 -10.14 -14.03
C GLY A 10 -17.64 -9.03 -14.63
N SER A 11 -18.90 -9.30 -14.93
CA SER A 11 -19.90 -8.34 -15.40
C SER A 11 -20.58 -7.54 -14.27
N PHE A 12 -20.66 -8.08 -13.04
CA PHE A 12 -21.38 -7.44 -11.93
C PHE A 12 -20.54 -6.40 -11.18
N LEU A 13 -19.21 -6.57 -11.20
CA LEU A 13 -18.27 -5.67 -10.53
C LEU A 13 -18.16 -4.28 -11.20
N SER A 14 -18.47 -4.15 -12.50
CA SER A 14 -18.42 -2.87 -13.20
C SER A 14 -19.62 -1.98 -12.94
N GLU A 15 -20.80 -2.55 -12.68
CA GLU A 15 -22.05 -1.78 -12.46
C GLU A 15 -22.22 -1.33 -11.00
N HIS A 16 -21.67 -2.05 -10.02
CA HIS A 16 -21.89 -1.77 -8.59
C HIS A 16 -20.60 -1.57 -7.77
N SER A 17 -19.47 -1.23 -8.39
CA SER A 17 -18.21 -1.04 -7.65
C SER A 17 -18.32 -0.03 -6.50
N SER A 18 -19.19 0.98 -6.62
CA SER A 18 -19.50 1.95 -5.56
C SER A 18 -20.21 1.34 -4.36
N ASP A 19 -21.15 0.43 -4.60
CA ASP A 19 -22.03 -0.15 -3.58
C ASP A 19 -21.32 -1.25 -2.79
N ILE A 20 -20.28 -1.85 -3.38
CA ILE A 20 -19.44 -2.87 -2.74
C ILE A 20 -18.41 -2.20 -1.83
N SER A 21 -17.86 -1.07 -2.28
CA SER A 21 -16.95 -0.27 -1.46
C SER A 21 -17.63 0.19 -0.17
N CYS A 22 -18.92 0.51 -0.16
CA CYS A 22 -19.58 0.96 1.08
C CYS A 22 -19.75 -0.15 2.14
N LEU A 23 -19.64 -1.43 1.76
CA LEU A 23 -19.77 -2.59 2.65
C LEU A 23 -18.45 -3.02 3.32
N LEU A 24 -17.31 -2.52 2.84
CA LEU A 24 -16.00 -2.90 3.36
C LEU A 24 -15.50 -1.90 4.41
N SER A 25 -14.93 -2.42 5.50
CA SER A 25 -14.17 -1.59 6.44
C SER A 25 -12.99 -0.93 5.75
N GLN A 26 -12.46 0.15 6.33
CA GLN A 26 -11.27 0.83 5.79
C GLN A 26 -10.08 -0.14 5.64
N SER A 27 -9.91 -1.04 6.61
CA SER A 27 -8.88 -2.09 6.56
C SER A 27 -9.08 -3.08 5.43
N GLN A 28 -10.32 -3.51 5.17
CA GLN A 28 -10.64 -4.41 4.07
C GLN A 28 -10.43 -3.74 2.71
N LYS A 29 -10.71 -2.43 2.57
CA LYS A 29 -10.41 -1.67 1.35
C LYS A 29 -8.92 -1.58 1.09
N GLN A 30 -8.13 -1.32 2.12
CA GLN A 30 -6.67 -1.27 2.01
C GLN A 30 -6.10 -2.63 1.59
N LEU A 31 -6.56 -3.72 2.22
CA LEU A 31 -6.21 -5.08 1.83
C LEU A 31 -6.57 -5.39 0.37
N LEU A 32 -7.76 -5.00 -0.08
CA LEU A 32 -8.19 -5.18 -1.46
C LEU A 32 -7.32 -4.39 -2.45
N HIS A 33 -7.00 -3.13 -2.14
CA HIS A 33 -6.12 -2.31 -2.99
C HIS A 33 -4.72 -2.92 -3.11
N MET A 34 -4.17 -3.43 -2.00
CA MET A 34 -2.88 -4.11 -2.03
C MET A 34 -2.92 -5.42 -2.81
N ALA A 35 -3.94 -6.25 -2.59
CA ALA A 35 -4.13 -7.47 -3.36
C ALA A 35 -4.23 -7.16 -4.86
N ARG A 36 -4.96 -6.10 -5.23
CA ARG A 36 -5.05 -5.63 -6.62
C ARG A 36 -3.68 -5.24 -7.17
N MET A 37 -2.87 -4.50 -6.41
CA MET A 37 -1.53 -4.12 -6.83
C MET A 37 -0.61 -5.34 -7.01
N LEU A 38 -0.68 -6.33 -6.12
CA LEU A 38 0.12 -7.56 -6.21
C LEU A 38 -0.29 -8.44 -7.40
N ALA A 39 -1.57 -8.40 -7.79
CA ALA A 39 -2.13 -9.18 -8.88
C ALA A 39 -2.00 -8.52 -10.27
N GLN A 40 -1.67 -7.22 -10.33
CA GLN A 40 -1.50 -6.51 -11.61
C GLN A 40 -0.29 -7.04 -12.40
N GLU A 41 -0.50 -7.30 -13.69
CA GLU A 41 0.57 -7.70 -14.62
C GLU A 41 1.55 -6.54 -14.90
N GLN A 42 1.03 -5.31 -14.97
CA GLN A 42 1.80 -4.10 -15.21
C GLN A 42 1.61 -3.10 -14.08
N ILE A 43 2.72 -2.76 -13.43
CA ILE A 43 2.78 -1.78 -12.33
C ILE A 43 3.11 -0.40 -12.93
N PRO A 44 2.40 0.68 -12.54
CA PRO A 44 2.70 2.04 -13.00
C PRO A 44 4.12 2.47 -12.65
N ASP A 45 4.66 3.45 -13.41
CA ASP A 45 6.00 3.99 -13.16
C ASP A 45 6.09 4.75 -11.83
N VAL A 46 4.96 5.29 -11.33
CA VAL A 46 4.85 5.95 -10.02
C VAL A 46 3.71 5.33 -9.24
N VAL A 47 4.01 4.89 -8.02
CA VAL A 47 3.09 4.24 -7.09
C VAL A 47 3.00 5.09 -5.82
N LEU A 48 1.77 5.43 -5.42
CA LEU A 48 1.49 6.12 -4.16
C LEU A 48 0.84 5.15 -3.17
N LEU A 49 1.47 4.96 -2.02
CA LEU A 49 0.99 4.14 -0.93
C LEU A 49 0.56 5.05 0.23
N ASP A 50 -0.73 5.33 0.32
CA ASP A 50 -1.30 6.22 1.34
C ASP A 50 -1.83 5.42 2.53
N GLU A 51 -1.16 5.52 3.69
CA GLU A 51 -1.58 4.92 4.97
C GLU A 51 -1.89 3.41 4.92
N ILE A 52 -1.15 2.68 4.07
CA ILE A 52 -1.44 1.29 3.75
C ILE A 52 -1.18 0.34 4.93
N SER A 53 -0.24 0.68 5.82
CA SER A 53 0.13 -0.15 6.98
C SER A 53 -0.83 -0.03 8.16
N ALA A 54 -1.66 1.02 8.22
CA ALA A 54 -2.44 1.37 9.41
C ALA A 54 -3.50 0.33 9.81
N ALA A 55 -3.91 -0.52 8.88
CA ALA A 55 -4.93 -1.55 9.09
C ALA A 55 -4.41 -2.88 9.64
N LEU A 56 -3.09 -3.05 9.74
CA LEU A 56 -2.48 -4.32 10.11
C LEU A 56 -1.60 -4.16 11.35
N PRO A 57 -1.42 -5.22 12.16
CA PRO A 57 -0.41 -5.21 13.19
C PRO A 57 0.98 -5.07 12.57
N ASP A 58 1.91 -4.45 13.32
CA ASP A 58 3.22 -4.01 12.81
C ASP A 58 3.99 -5.11 12.07
N THR A 59 3.99 -6.34 12.60
CA THR A 59 4.70 -7.48 12.00
C THR A 59 4.12 -7.85 10.63
N GLU A 60 2.80 -7.90 10.50
CA GLU A 60 2.12 -8.20 9.25
C GLU A 60 2.25 -7.05 8.25
N ALA A 61 2.16 -5.81 8.73
CA ALA A 61 2.34 -4.61 7.92
C ALA A 61 3.74 -4.58 7.29
N ASP A 62 4.78 -4.79 8.10
CA ASP A 62 6.17 -4.78 7.66
C ASP A 62 6.45 -5.86 6.60
N ARG A 63 6.03 -7.11 6.88
CA ARG A 63 6.18 -8.22 5.93
C ARG A 63 5.48 -7.95 4.61
N MET A 64 4.25 -7.46 4.67
CA MET A 64 3.44 -7.23 3.48
C MET A 64 3.95 -6.04 2.65
N LEU A 65 4.35 -4.94 3.28
CA LEU A 65 5.00 -3.82 2.59
C LEU A 65 6.29 -4.25 1.92
N THR A 66 7.09 -5.08 2.58
CA THR A 66 8.32 -5.66 2.01
C THR A 66 8.01 -6.43 0.73
N THR A 67 7.06 -7.38 0.78
CA THR A 67 6.65 -8.14 -0.42
C THR A 67 6.09 -7.25 -1.53
N LEU A 68 5.33 -6.21 -1.18
CA LEU A 68 4.79 -5.27 -2.15
C LEU A 68 5.90 -4.47 -2.84
N LEU A 69 6.87 -3.95 -2.09
CA LEU A 69 7.98 -3.18 -2.63
C LEU A 69 8.90 -4.04 -3.50
N GLU A 70 9.16 -5.29 -3.10
CA GLU A 70 9.89 -6.27 -3.92
C GLU A 70 9.17 -6.55 -5.24
N LYS A 71 7.84 -6.72 -5.21
CA LYS A 71 7.01 -6.92 -6.40
C LYS A 71 7.04 -5.70 -7.34
N ILE A 72 6.96 -4.49 -6.78
CA ILE A 72 7.05 -3.24 -7.55
C ILE A 72 8.41 -3.15 -8.25
N GLY A 73 9.48 -3.47 -7.54
CA GLY A 73 10.83 -3.55 -8.07
C GLY A 73 11.48 -2.18 -8.33
N PRO A 74 12.79 -2.16 -8.60
CA PRO A 74 13.62 -0.95 -8.55
C PRO A 74 13.41 0.05 -9.69
N LYS A 75 12.66 -0.31 -10.74
CA LYS A 75 12.44 0.56 -11.92
C LYS A 75 11.30 1.57 -11.73
N ARG A 76 10.64 1.58 -10.57
CA ARG A 76 9.40 2.29 -10.32
C ARG A 76 9.62 3.21 -9.12
N THR A 77 8.99 4.37 -9.15
CA THR A 77 9.05 5.32 -8.05
C THR A 77 7.93 4.99 -7.06
N VAL A 78 8.27 4.72 -5.81
CA VAL A 78 7.29 4.52 -4.74
C VAL A 78 7.33 5.69 -3.79
N ILE A 79 6.18 6.32 -3.58
CA ILE A 79 5.97 7.32 -2.55
C ILE A 79 5.07 6.68 -1.50
N CYS A 80 5.55 6.56 -0.27
CA CYS A 80 4.75 6.05 0.84
C CYS A 80 4.50 7.17 1.86
N ILE A 81 3.24 7.29 2.28
CA ILE A 81 2.80 8.19 3.33
C ILE A 81 2.41 7.33 4.52
N THR A 82 3.01 7.61 5.68
CA THR A 82 2.76 6.84 6.90
C THR A 82 3.04 7.70 8.13
N HIS A 83 2.32 7.43 9.21
CA HIS A 83 2.65 7.87 10.56
C HIS A 83 3.41 6.79 11.36
N GLN A 84 3.53 5.56 10.86
CA GLN A 84 4.22 4.42 11.49
C GLN A 84 5.70 4.39 11.11
N THR A 85 6.43 5.43 11.51
CA THR A 85 7.86 5.59 11.15
C THR A 85 8.76 4.50 11.72
N HIS A 86 8.30 3.71 12.69
CA HIS A 86 9.07 2.69 13.39
C HIS A 86 9.15 1.34 12.67
N LEU A 87 8.38 1.13 11.59
CA LEU A 87 8.43 -0.15 10.87
C LEU A 87 9.81 -0.33 10.21
N PRO A 88 10.47 -1.49 10.42
CA PRO A 88 11.80 -1.77 9.89
C PRO A 88 11.95 -1.52 8.38
N CYS A 89 10.95 -1.89 7.58
CA CYS A 89 10.96 -1.74 6.13
C CYS A 89 11.16 -0.29 5.66
N PHE A 90 10.70 0.71 6.42
CA PHE A 90 10.90 2.13 6.09
C PHE A 90 12.34 2.59 6.28
N HIS A 91 13.13 1.88 7.07
CA HIS A 91 14.54 2.19 7.30
C HIS A 91 15.49 1.40 6.39
N THR A 92 14.99 0.38 5.69
CA THR A 92 15.84 -0.52 4.88
C THR A 92 15.53 -0.47 3.39
N LEU A 93 14.27 -0.27 3.01
CA LEU A 93 13.83 -0.38 1.61
C LEU A 93 13.68 0.96 0.90
N PHE A 94 13.51 2.06 1.64
CA PHE A 94 13.35 3.40 1.06
C PHE A 94 14.69 4.09 0.92
N ASP A 95 14.84 4.89 -0.14
CA ASP A 95 16.08 5.63 -0.41
C ASP A 95 16.10 7.01 0.26
N ARG A 96 14.92 7.57 0.56
CA ARG A 96 14.77 8.94 1.06
C ARG A 96 13.56 9.06 1.99
N ARG A 97 13.70 9.82 3.06
CA ARG A 97 12.65 10.14 4.04
C ARG A 97 12.42 11.64 4.08
N ILE A 98 11.15 12.04 3.99
CA ILE A 98 10.75 13.44 4.07
C ILE A 98 9.77 13.58 5.23
N GLU A 99 10.08 14.44 6.20
CA GLU A 99 9.18 14.75 7.31
C GLU A 99 8.43 16.05 7.01
N LEU A 100 7.10 16.02 7.14
CA LEU A 100 6.23 17.16 6.93
C LEU A 100 5.60 17.61 8.26
N LYS A 101 5.59 18.93 8.52
CA LYS A 101 4.91 19.54 9.66
C LYS A 101 4.25 20.85 9.25
N LEU A 102 2.96 21.01 9.55
CA LEU A 102 2.17 22.21 9.25
C LEU A 102 2.30 22.67 7.79
N GLY A 103 2.28 21.71 6.85
CA GLY A 103 2.39 21.99 5.41
C GLY A 103 3.79 22.38 4.93
N ARG A 104 4.84 22.19 5.76
CA ARG A 104 6.24 22.45 5.40
C ARG A 104 7.08 21.19 5.53
N VAL A 105 8.07 21.05 4.65
CA VAL A 105 9.14 20.06 4.82
C VAL A 105 10.02 20.52 5.98
N VAL A 106 10.11 19.70 7.03
CA VAL A 106 10.96 19.96 8.20
C VAL A 106 12.23 19.14 8.18
N SER A 107 12.21 17.97 7.53
CA SER A 107 13.40 17.17 7.27
C SER A 107 13.33 16.49 5.90
N ASP A 108 14.49 16.29 5.30
CA ASP A 108 14.68 15.65 4.00
C ASP A 108 16.01 14.91 4.00
N GLU A 109 15.95 13.60 4.22
CA GLU A 109 17.10 12.75 4.52
C GLU A 109 17.21 11.63 3.50
N THR A 110 18.43 11.34 3.04
CA THR A 110 18.74 10.09 2.34
C THR A 110 18.93 8.99 3.38
N ILE A 111 18.29 7.84 3.18
CA ILE A 111 18.45 6.68 4.06
C ILE A 111 19.68 5.90 3.62
N GLU A 112 20.70 5.86 4.47
CA GLU A 112 21.87 5.00 4.26
C GLU A 112 21.45 3.55 4.49
N LYS A 113 21.52 2.73 3.45
CA LYS A 113 21.26 1.29 3.55
C LYS A 113 22.42 0.66 4.30
N ILE A 114 22.12 0.07 5.46
CA ILE A 114 23.10 -0.77 6.17
C ILE A 114 23.26 -2.04 5.34
N GLU A 115 24.42 -2.19 4.69
CA GLU A 115 24.83 -3.42 3.98
C GLU A 115 25.05 -4.60 4.94
#